data_AF-A0A921URE7-F1
#
_entry.id   AF-A0A921URE7-F1
#
_cell.length_a   1.000
_cell.length_b   1.000
_cell.length_c   1.000
_cell.angle_alpha   90.00
_cell.angle_beta   90.00
_cell.angle_gamma   90.00
#
_symmetry.space_group_name_H-M   'P 1'
#
loop_
_entity.id
_entity.type
_entity.pdbx_description
1 polymer ?
#
loop_
_entity_poly.entity_id
_entity_poly.type
_entity_poly.pdbx_seq_one_letter_code
_entity_poly.pdbx_strand_id
1 'polypeptide(L)' 'MDEVDSMTAGDRGGVADLVVCIEISKIPIFCILNDLHGEKLKSIVNCCLMLKFNKPKKQQQISYSPCHTRC' A
#
# COMPACT_ATOMS: atom_id res chain seq x y z
N MET A 1 0.74 -1.68 -7.15
CA MET A 1 2.00 -2.25 -6.67
C MET A 1 1.90 -2.49 -5.18
N ASP A 2 2.25 -3.69 -4.75
CA ASP A 2 2.36 -4.06 -3.34
C ASP A 2 3.82 -3.94 -2.90
N GLU A 3 4.07 -3.67 -1.61
CA GLU A 3 5.42 -3.50 -1.04
C GLU A 3 6.29 -2.40 -1.68
N VAL A 4 5.69 -1.26 -2.04
CA VAL A 4 6.41 -0.13 -2.65
C VAL A 4 7.45 0.47 -1.70
N ASP A 5 7.27 0.30 -0.39
CA ASP A 5 8.25 0.65 0.64
C ASP A 5 9.55 -0.15 0.54
N SER A 6 9.50 -1.44 0.15
CA SER A 6 10.68 -2.27 -0.05
C SER A 6 11.57 -1.81 -1.21
N MET A 7 10.99 -1.18 -2.25
CA MET A 7 11.75 -0.60 -3.37
C MET A 7 12.67 0.55 -2.92
N THR A 8 12.40 1.13 -1.76
CA THR A 8 13.18 2.24 -1.18
C THR A 8 14.58 1.81 -0.72
N ALA A 9 14.76 0.54 -0.32
CA ALA A 9 15.96 0.04 0.36
C ALA A 9 17.11 -0.35 -0.60
N GLY A 10 16.78 -0.83 -1.81
CA GLY A 10 17.77 -1.31 -2.79
C GLY A 10 17.83 -0.50 -4.09
N ASP A 11 16.70 0.05 -4.53
CA ASP A 11 16.59 0.65 -5.87
C ASP A 11 16.73 2.18 -5.82
N ARG A 12 17.68 2.68 -6.60
CA ARG A 12 17.97 4.13 -6.71
C ARG A 12 17.09 4.86 -7.73
N GLY A 13 16.22 4.17 -8.47
CA GLY A 13 15.38 4.77 -9.53
C GLY A 13 13.93 4.31 -9.60
N GLY A 14 13.59 3.12 -9.08
CA GLY A 14 12.25 2.52 -9.30
C GLY A 14 11.08 3.38 -8.79
N VAL A 15 11.27 4.14 -7.72
CA VAL A 15 10.24 5.06 -7.19
C VAL A 15 10.00 6.25 -8.12
N ALA A 16 11.05 6.81 -8.74
CA ALA A 16 10.92 7.94 -9.66
C ALA A 16 10.23 7.51 -10.96
N ASP A 17 10.61 6.36 -11.50
CA ASP A 17 9.96 5.80 -12.69
C ASP A 17 8.49 5.46 -12.43
N LEU A 18 8.17 4.99 -11.22
CA LEU A 18 6.79 4.72 -10.81
C LEU A 18 5.95 6.00 -10.76
N VAL A 19 6.50 7.11 -10.26
CA VAL A 19 5.81 8.41 -10.25
C VAL A 19 5.48 8.85 -11.68
N VAL A 20 6.46 8.77 -12.59
CA VAL A 20 6.22 9.08 -14.01
C VAL A 20 5.17 8.14 -14.61
N CYS A 21 5.22 6.85 -14.28
CA CYS A 21 4.23 5.87 -14.73
C CYS A 21 2.81 6.21 -14.22
N ILE A 22 2.67 6.68 -12.98
CA ILE A 22 1.39 7.10 -12.41
C ILE A 22 0.84 8.32 -13.17
N GLU A 23 1.70 9.28 -13.54
CA GLU A 23 1.30 10.49 -14.26
C GLU A 23 0.85 10.21 -15.71
N ILE A 24 1.50 9.28 -16.40
CA ILE A 24 1.16 8.95 -17.80
C ILE A 24 0.05 7.91 -17.93
N SER A 25 -0.18 7.10 -16.89
CA SER A 25 -1.12 5.98 -16.95
C SER A 25 -2.57 6.46 -17.02
N LYS A 26 -3.32 5.92 -17.99
CA LYS A 26 -4.77 6.10 -18.09
C LYS A 26 -5.55 5.12 -17.20
N ILE A 27 -4.86 4.13 -16.63
CA ILE A 27 -5.42 3.10 -15.75
C ILE A 27 -5.10 3.49 -14.30
N PRO A 28 -6.07 3.43 -13.36
CA PRO A 28 -5.82 3.76 -11.96
C PRO A 28 -4.85 2.75 -11.35
N ILE A 29 -3.75 3.26 -10.79
CA ILE A 29 -2.73 2.46 -10.12
C ILE A 29 -2.95 2.54 -8.61
N PHE A 30 -3.08 1.38 -7.95
CA PHE A 30 -3.18 1.29 -6.49
C PHE A 30 -1.83 0.89 -5.91
N CYS A 31 -1.32 1.68 -4.97
CA CYS A 31 -0.07 1.41 -4.25
C CYS A 31 -0.38 1.10 -2.79
N ILE A 32 0.14 -0.03 -2.29
CA ILE A 32 0.02 -0.44 -0.90
C ILE A 32 1.41 -0.32 -0.27
N LEU A 33 1.46 0.32 0.90
CA LEU A 33 2.68 0.58 1.66
C LEU A 33 2.44 0.27 3.13
N ASN A 34 3.42 -0.33 3.80
CA ASN A 34 3.33 -0.55 5.25
C ASN A 34 3.71 0.70 6.03
N ASP A 35 4.69 1.47 5.54
CA ASP A 35 5.19 2.69 6.16
C ASP A 35 5.29 3.85 5.15
N LEU A 36 4.91 5.05 5.58
CA LEU A 36 4.92 6.30 4.80
C LEU A 36 6.05 7.26 5.22
N HIS A 37 6.93 6.87 6.15
CA HIS A 37 7.96 7.75 6.71
C HIS A 37 9.19 7.96 5.82
N GLY A 38 9.34 7.20 4.73
CA GLY A 38 10.49 7.31 3.83
C GLY A 38 10.51 8.58 2.98
N GLU A 39 11.67 9.23 2.83
CA GLU A 39 11.80 10.45 2.03
C GLU A 39 11.45 10.24 0.55
N LYS A 40 11.80 9.08 -0.03
CA LYS A 40 11.46 8.77 -1.44
C LYS A 40 9.95 8.61 -1.64
N LEU A 41 9.22 8.20 -0.61
CA LEU A 41 7.77 7.99 -0.66
C LEU A 41 7.00 9.32 -0.61
N LYS A 42 7.61 10.42 -0.16
CA LYS A 42 6.98 11.76 -0.17
C LYS A 42 6.53 12.16 -1.58
N SER A 43 7.28 11.81 -2.61
CA SER A 43 6.92 12.09 -4.00
C SER A 43 5.65 11.35 -4.44
N ILE A 44 5.50 10.08 -4.03
CA ILE A 44 4.29 9.28 -4.31
C ILE A 44 3.11 9.84 -3.52
N VAL A 45 3.31 10.20 -2.24
CA VAL A 45 2.26 10.77 -1.38
C VAL A 45 1.75 12.11 -1.93
N ASN A 46 2.60 12.90 -2.58
CA ASN A 46 2.19 14.15 -3.21
C ASN A 46 1.40 13.94 -4.52
N CYS A 47 1.70 12.88 -5.27
CA CYS A 47 1.04 12.56 -6.53
C CYS A 47 -0.30 11.82 -6.33
N CYS A 48 -0.40 10.99 -5.29
CA CYS A 48 -1.52 10.07 -5.08
C CYS A 48 -2.45 10.49 -3.94
N LEU A 49 -3.70 10.01 -4.00
CA LEU A 49 -4.62 10.10 -2.87
C LEU A 49 -4.19 9.15 -1.74
N MET A 50 -3.90 9.70 -0.56
CA MET A 50 -3.51 8.90 0.61
C MET A 50 -4.74 8.35 1.35
N LEU A 51 -4.87 7.01 1.35
CA LEU A 51 -5.87 6.29 2.15
C LEU A 51 -5.17 5.58 3.31
N LYS A 52 -5.44 6.02 4.55
CA LYS A 52 -4.86 5.41 5.75
C LYS A 52 -5.75 4.28 6.27
N PHE A 53 -5.20 3.08 6.32
CA PHE A 53 -5.86 1.93 6.94
C PHE A 53 -5.54 1.92 8.43
N ASN A 54 -6.57 2.05 9.26
CA ASN A 54 -6.46 1.88 10.70
C ASN A 54 -6.83 0.44 11.07
N LYS A 55 -6.22 -0.07 12.14
CA LYS A 55 -6.60 -1.37 12.69
C LYS A 55 -8.11 -1.38 12.99
N PRO A 56 -8.85 -2.41 12.55
CA PRO A 56 -10.28 -2.48 12.78
C PRO A 56 -10.55 -2.53 14.29
N LYS A 57 -11.65 -1.89 14.72
CA LYS A 57 -12.11 -2.01 16.10
C LYS A 57 -12.54 -3.46 16.34
N LYS A 58 -12.35 -3.97 17.57
CA LYS A 58 -12.74 -5.35 17.94
C LYS A 58 -14.17 -5.72 17.55
N GLN A 59 -15.10 -4.75 17.62
CA GLN A 59 -16.50 -4.92 17.24
C GLN A 59 -16.74 -5.15 15.74
N GLN A 60 -15.80 -4.71 14.88
CA GLN A 60 -15.90 -4.85 13.42
C GLN A 60 -15.14 -6.07 12.91
N GLN A 61 -14.42 -6.78 13.78
CA GLN A 61 -13.77 -8.03 13.40
C GLN A 61 -14.86 -9.11 13.32
N ILE A 62 -15.05 -9.63 12.10
CA ILE A 62 -15.89 -10.81 11.89
C ILE A 62 -15.19 -11.96 12.60
N SER A 63 -15.76 -12.40 13.73
CA SER A 63 -15.28 -13.58 14.43
C SER A 63 -15.72 -14.79 13.64
N TYR A 64 -14.81 -15.35 12.85
CA TYR A 64 -15.04 -16.64 12.22
C TYR A 64 -15.10 -17.68 13.34
N SER A 65 -16.29 -18.27 13.51
CA SER A 65 -16.43 -19.45 14.36
C SER A 65 -15.70 -20.59 13.67
N PRO A 66 -14.73 -21.27 14.31
CA PRO A 66 -14.11 -22.44 13.69
C PRO A 66 -15.21 -23.46 13.42
N CYS A 67 -15.38 -23.86 12.16
CA CYS A 67 -16.29 -24.92 11.78
C CYS A 67 -15.90 -26.17 12.57
N HIS A 68 -16.70 -26.52 13.58
CA HIS A 68 -16.59 -27.80 14.26
C HIS A 68 -17.20 -28.85 13.34
N THR A 69 -16.48 -29.19 12.27
CA THR A 69 -16.77 -30.41 11.51
C THR A 69 -16.34 -31.56 12.42
N ARG A 70 -17.30 -32.05 13.22
CA ARG A 70 -17.22 -33.39 13.78
C ARG A 70 -17.29 -34.36 12.59
N CYS A 71 -16.13 -34.74 12.09
CA CYS A 71 -15.95 -35.99 11.37
C CYS A 71 -15.57 -37.06 12.38
#